data_AF-A0A955XWZ7-F1
#
_entry.id   AF-A0A955XWZ7-F1
#
_cell.length_a   1.000
_cell.length_b   1.000
_cell.length_c   1.000
_cell.angle_alpha   90.00
_cell.angle_beta   90.00
_cell.angle_gamma   90.00
#
_symmetry.space_group_name_H-M   'P 1'
#
loop_
_entity.id
_entity.type
_entity.pdbx_description
1 polymer ?
#
loop_
_entity_poly.entity_id
_entity_poly.type
_entity_poly.pdbx_seq_one_letter_code
_entity_poly.pdbx_strand_id
1 'polypeptide(L)'
;GSDMTFSFPRLVAHAAKSRPLGAGAIIGSGTVSNKGADGGPGRPVADGGLGYSCLAEVRMVETILHGEPKTPFMQFGDTVRIEMNNGEGKSVFGAIEQKVVRYRAPR
;
A
#
# COMPACT_ATOMS: atom_id res chain seq x y z
N GLY A 1 -8.55 3.23 -3.37
CA GLY A 1 -9.38 2.81 -2.21
C GLY A 1 -10.63 3.65 -2.20
N SER A 2 -11.67 3.19 -1.51
CA SER A 2 -12.89 3.99 -1.29
C SER A 2 -12.56 5.30 -0.57
N ASP A 3 -11.51 5.29 0.25
CA ASP A 3 -11.13 6.41 1.11
C ASP A 3 -10.01 7.29 0.50
N MET A 4 -9.84 7.25 -0.82
CA MET A 4 -8.88 8.11 -1.50
C MET A 4 -9.35 9.58 -1.51
N THR A 5 -8.78 10.40 -0.62
CA THR A 5 -9.16 11.81 -0.43
C THR A 5 -9.01 12.69 -1.69
N PHE A 6 -8.03 12.39 -2.54
CA PHE A 6 -7.75 13.14 -3.76
C PHE A 6 -7.76 12.21 -4.97
N SER A 7 -8.59 12.49 -5.97
CA SER A 7 -8.61 11.72 -7.21
C SER A 7 -7.35 11.95 -8.05
N PHE A 8 -7.04 11.04 -8.98
CA PHE A 8 -5.90 11.18 -9.90
C PHE A 8 -5.89 12.52 -10.68
N PRO A 9 -7.02 13.02 -11.24
CA PRO A 9 -7.03 14.34 -11.88
C PRO A 9 -6.57 15.46 -10.95
N ARG A 10 -6.96 15.40 -9.67
CA ARG A 10 -6.55 16.41 -8.67
C ARG A 10 -5.06 16.29 -8.32
N LEU A 11 -4.52 15.07 -8.25
CA LEU A 11 -3.08 14.83 -8.06
C LEU A 11 -2.26 15.32 -9.24
N VAL A 12 -2.69 15.03 -10.47
CA VAL A 12 -2.05 15.51 -11.71
C VAL A 12 -2.04 17.04 -11.75
N ALA A 13 -3.20 17.67 -11.52
CA ALA A 13 -3.30 19.14 -11.48
C ALA A 13 -2.40 19.76 -10.42
N HIS A 14 -2.30 19.14 -9.24
CA HIS A 14 -1.41 19.60 -8.19
C HIS A 14 0.07 19.47 -8.58
N ALA A 15 0.47 18.33 -9.13
CA ALA A 15 1.85 18.09 -9.57
C ALA A 15 2.28 19.04 -10.71
N ALA A 16 1.35 19.36 -11.62
CA ALA A 16 1.58 20.26 -12.74
C ALA A 16 1.58 21.76 -12.36
N LYS A 17 1.20 22.11 -11.13
CA LYS A 17 1.05 23.51 -10.69
C LYS A 17 2.35 24.32 -10.80
N SER A 18 3.50 23.69 -10.56
CA SER A 18 4.80 24.37 -10.52
C SER A 18 5.82 23.85 -11.53
N ARG A 19 5.46 22.84 -12.34
CA ARG A 19 6.34 22.23 -13.34
C ARG A 19 5.53 21.52 -14.43
N PRO A 20 6.02 21.44 -15.68
CA PRO A 20 5.39 20.62 -16.70
C PRO A 20 5.53 19.12 -16.37
N LEU A 21 4.54 18.33 -16.78
CA LEU A 21 4.59 16.86 -16.77
C LEU A 21 4.75 16.37 -18.21
N GLY A 22 5.88 15.73 -18.51
CA GLY A 22 6.15 15.18 -19.85
C GLY A 22 5.43 13.85 -20.10
N ALA A 23 5.37 13.45 -21.37
CA ALA A 23 4.88 12.13 -21.75
C ALA A 23 5.70 11.04 -21.03
N GLY A 24 5.01 10.06 -20.44
CA GLY A 24 5.62 8.99 -19.65
C GLY A 24 5.77 9.30 -18.14
N ALA A 25 5.36 10.48 -17.67
CA ALA A 25 5.32 10.76 -16.23
C ALA A 25 4.38 9.79 -15.49
N ILE A 26 4.83 9.27 -14.35
CA ILE A 26 4.05 8.36 -13.49
C ILE A 26 3.60 9.12 -12.25
N ILE A 27 2.29 9.11 -11.98
CA ILE A 27 1.69 9.69 -10.77
C ILE A 27 1.13 8.55 -9.92
N GLY A 28 1.71 8.34 -8.75
CA GLY A 28 1.22 7.36 -7.78
C GLY A 28 0.10 7.93 -6.91
N SER A 29 -0.85 7.09 -6.50
CA SER A 29 -1.91 7.46 -5.54
C SER A 29 -1.40 7.64 -4.11
N GLY A 30 -0.21 7.11 -3.80
CA GLY A 30 0.18 6.78 -2.43
C GLY A 30 -0.32 5.39 -2.03
N THR A 31 -0.03 4.98 -0.80
CA THR A 31 -0.49 3.69 -0.26
C THR A 31 -2.02 3.66 -0.17
N VAL A 32 -2.62 2.52 -0.45
CA VAL A 32 -4.09 2.35 -0.36
C VAL A 32 -4.43 1.89 1.05
N SER A 33 -4.99 2.79 1.87
CA SER A 33 -5.57 2.47 3.18
C SER A 33 -7.07 2.77 3.15
N ASN A 34 -7.84 1.98 3.91
CA ASN A 34 -9.25 2.26 4.17
C ASN A 34 -9.48 2.22 5.68
N LYS A 35 -10.37 3.07 6.17
CA LYS A 35 -10.74 3.11 7.58
C LYS A 35 -11.50 1.84 7.97
N GLY A 36 -11.42 1.50 9.25
CA GLY A 36 -12.31 0.50 9.85
C GLY A 36 -13.77 0.95 9.79
N ALA A 37 -14.70 0.00 9.93
CA ALA A 37 -16.13 0.30 9.99
C ALA A 37 -16.51 1.25 11.14
N ASP A 38 -15.69 1.30 12.18
CA ASP A 38 -15.77 2.21 13.34
C ASP A 38 -15.06 3.56 13.10
N GLY A 39 -14.51 3.78 11.90
CA GLY A 39 -13.72 4.96 11.56
C GLY A 39 -12.26 4.90 12.05
N GLY A 40 -11.84 3.81 12.70
CA GLY A 40 -10.49 3.59 13.20
C GLY A 40 -9.48 3.19 12.11
N PRO A 41 -8.23 2.86 12.49
CA PRO A 41 -7.12 2.60 11.56
C PRO A 41 -7.17 1.22 10.86
N GLY A 42 -8.32 0.54 10.87
CA GLY A 42 -8.48 -0.80 10.30
C GLY A 42 -8.05 -1.93 11.23
N ARG A 43 -8.31 -3.16 10.79
CA ARG A 43 -7.95 -4.42 11.47
C ARG A 43 -7.30 -5.38 10.47
N PRO A 44 -6.52 -6.38 10.92
CA PRO A 44 -6.04 -7.42 10.04
C PRO A 44 -7.19 -8.10 9.27
N VAL A 45 -6.91 -8.57 8.06
CA VAL A 45 -7.89 -9.32 7.25
C VAL A 45 -8.35 -10.59 7.97
N ALA A 46 -7.43 -11.25 8.70
CA ALA A 46 -7.73 -12.42 9.52
C ALA A 46 -8.77 -12.13 10.63
N ASP A 47 -8.87 -10.88 11.07
CA ASP A 47 -9.81 -10.43 12.09
C ASP A 47 -11.05 -9.75 11.48
N GLY A 48 -11.31 -9.98 10.19
CA GLY A 48 -12.45 -9.44 9.45
C GLY A 48 -12.31 -7.97 9.03
N GLY A 49 -11.10 -7.40 9.11
CA GLY A 49 -10.83 -6.04 8.65
C GLY A 49 -10.47 -5.94 7.16
N LEU A 50 -10.27 -4.69 6.70
CA LEU A 50 -9.84 -4.39 5.34
C LEU A 50 -8.30 -4.47 5.16
N GLY A 51 -7.57 -4.82 6.21
CA GLY A 51 -6.11 -4.84 6.24
C GLY A 51 -5.49 -3.45 6.47
N TYR A 52 -4.18 -3.38 6.25
CA TYR A 52 -3.36 -2.16 6.40
C TYR A 52 -2.65 -1.85 5.09
N SER A 53 -2.35 -0.58 4.86
CA SER A 53 -1.68 -0.11 3.65
C SER A 53 -0.18 -0.40 3.65
N CYS A 54 0.45 -0.57 4.81
CA CYS A 54 1.85 -0.96 4.93
C CYS A 54 2.20 -1.60 6.29
N LEU A 55 3.37 -2.24 6.36
CA LEU A 55 3.89 -2.82 7.61
C LEU A 55 4.17 -1.76 8.69
N ALA A 56 4.46 -0.51 8.30
CA ALA A 56 4.62 0.56 9.28
C ALA A 56 3.29 0.92 9.95
N GLU A 57 2.19 0.91 9.19
CA GLU A 57 0.84 1.19 9.72
C GLU A 57 0.38 0.12 10.69
N VAL A 58 0.50 -1.17 10.35
CA VAL A 58 0.13 -2.25 11.29
C VAL A 58 0.95 -2.18 12.58
N ARG A 59 2.26 -1.94 12.47
CA ARG A 59 3.14 -1.81 13.64
C ARG A 59 2.78 -0.60 14.52
N MET A 60 2.39 0.51 13.91
CA MET A 60 1.90 1.68 14.65
C MET A 60 0.61 1.34 15.40
N VAL A 61 -0.35 0.67 14.74
CA VAL A 61 -1.61 0.26 15.35
C VAL A 61 -1.38 -0.72 16.50
N GLU A 62 -0.51 -1.72 16.32
CA GLU A 62 -0.10 -2.64 17.39
C GLU A 62 0.52 -1.90 18.58
N THR A 63 1.37 -0.91 18.31
CA THR A 63 1.97 -0.09 19.38
C THR A 63 0.90 0.69 20.15
N ILE A 64 -0.09 1.27 19.47
CA ILE A 64 -1.20 1.99 20.10
C ILE A 64 -2.07 1.05 20.95
N LEU A 65 -2.37 -0.15 20.45
CA LEU A 65 -3.31 -1.08 21.10
C LEU A 65 -2.66 -1.96 22.16
N HIS A 66 -1.38 -2.27 22.02
CA HIS A 66 -0.69 -3.30 22.79
C HIS A 66 0.64 -2.82 23.41
N GLY A 67 1.02 -1.57 23.18
CA GLY A 67 2.23 -0.96 23.73
C GLY A 67 3.52 -1.24 22.94
N GLU A 68 3.51 -2.22 22.02
CA GLU A 68 4.67 -2.56 21.19
C GLU A 68 4.27 -3.14 19.82
N PRO A 69 5.12 -2.99 18.79
CA PRO A 69 4.90 -3.61 17.49
C PRO A 69 5.27 -5.10 17.53
N LYS A 70 4.36 -5.96 17.08
CA LYS A 70 4.54 -7.43 17.01
C LYS A 70 4.91 -7.89 15.60
N THR A 71 4.32 -7.29 14.57
CA THR A 71 4.56 -7.64 13.17
C THR A 71 5.94 -7.16 12.73
N PRO A 72 6.88 -8.02 12.30
CA PRO A 72 8.19 -7.59 11.84
C PRO A 72 8.11 -6.84 10.50
N PHE A 73 9.15 -6.06 10.17
CA PHE A 73 9.37 -5.66 8.78
C PHE A 73 9.80 -6.87 7.93
N MET A 74 9.78 -6.72 6.61
CA MET A 74 10.22 -7.78 5.70
C MET A 74 11.68 -8.17 5.96
N GLN A 75 11.95 -9.47 5.86
CA GLN A 75 13.26 -10.10 5.98
C GLN A 75 13.69 -10.70 4.64
N PHE A 76 14.98 -11.02 4.51
CA PHE A 76 15.47 -11.74 3.34
C PHE A 76 14.82 -13.13 3.27
N GLY A 77 14.26 -13.45 2.11
CA GLY A 77 13.48 -14.68 1.92
C GLY A 77 11.98 -14.43 1.80
N ASP A 78 11.48 -13.32 2.35
CA ASP A 78 10.06 -12.94 2.26
C ASP A 78 9.66 -12.64 0.81
N THR A 79 8.41 -12.93 0.49
CA THR A 79 7.80 -12.61 -0.80
C THR A 79 6.63 -11.67 -0.56
N VAL A 80 6.58 -10.57 -1.31
CA VAL A 80 5.43 -9.67 -1.37
C VAL A 80 4.70 -9.86 -2.68
N ARG A 81 3.36 -9.91 -2.61
CA ARG A 81 2.48 -9.99 -3.77
C ARG A 81 1.45 -8.85 -3.72
N ILE A 82 1.31 -8.12 -4.81
CA ILE A 82 0.31 -7.05 -4.99
C ILE A 82 -0.44 -7.34 -6.28
N GLU A 83 -1.76 -7.47 -6.20
CA GLU A 83 -2.63 -7.68 -7.33
C GLU A 83 -3.97 -6.94 -7.18
N MET A 84 -4.68 -6.77 -8.29
CA MET A 84 -6.02 -6.23 -8.32
C MET A 84 -6.89 -7.09 -9.23
N ASN A 85 -8.01 -7.56 -8.68
CA ASN A 85 -9.00 -8.35 -9.39
C ASN A 85 -10.26 -7.51 -9.64
N ASN A 86 -10.96 -7.80 -10.73
CA ASN A 86 -12.28 -7.22 -11.01
C ASN A 86 -13.37 -7.93 -10.18
N GLY A 87 -14.63 -7.51 -10.37
CA GLY A 87 -15.78 -8.11 -9.66
C GLY A 87 -16.02 -9.60 -9.96
N GLU A 88 -15.45 -10.14 -11.04
CA GLU A 88 -15.49 -11.57 -11.39
C GLU A 88 -14.28 -12.34 -10.85
N GLY A 89 -13.40 -11.69 -10.08
CA GLY A 89 -12.17 -12.30 -9.56
C GLY A 89 -11.04 -12.43 -10.59
N LYS A 90 -11.17 -11.89 -11.80
CA LYS A 90 -10.12 -11.92 -12.82
C LYS A 90 -9.12 -10.79 -12.60
N SER A 91 -7.84 -11.11 -12.76
CA SER A 91 -6.75 -10.12 -12.65
C SER A 91 -6.90 -9.01 -13.69
N VAL A 92 -6.78 -7.76 -13.23
CA VAL A 92 -6.86 -6.56 -14.07
C VAL A 92 -5.49 -6.17 -14.64
N PHE A 93 -4.43 -6.31 -13.83
CA PHE A 93 -3.08 -5.83 -14.17
C PHE A 93 -1.99 -6.92 -14.11
N GLY A 94 -2.37 -8.18 -13.86
CA GLY A 94 -1.43 -9.20 -13.40
C GLY A 94 -1.08 -8.98 -11.91
N ALA A 95 0.04 -9.56 -11.49
CA ALA A 95 0.53 -9.45 -10.12
C ALA A 95 1.98 -8.98 -10.11
N ILE A 96 2.28 -8.03 -9.22
CA ILE A 96 3.64 -7.73 -8.81
C ILE A 96 3.98 -8.73 -7.72
N GLU A 97 4.96 -9.59 -7.98
CA GLU A 97 5.42 -10.59 -7.02
C GLU A 97 6.94 -10.53 -6.92
N GLN A 98 7.45 -10.19 -5.74
CA GLN A 98 8.87 -9.92 -5.54
C GLN A 98 9.37 -10.58 -4.26
N LYS A 99 10.54 -11.23 -4.38
CA LYS A 99 11.26 -11.79 -3.24
C LYS A 99 12.29 -10.81 -2.73
N VAL A 100 12.30 -10.58 -1.42
CA VAL A 100 13.30 -9.77 -0.75
C VAL A 100 14.61 -10.55 -0.70
N VAL A 101 15.63 -10.04 -1.39
CA VAL A 101 16.95 -10.68 -1.50
C VAL A 101 18.05 -9.75 -1.04
N ARG A 102 19.14 -10.32 -0.53
CA ARG A 102 20.31 -9.55 -0.12
C ARG A 102 20.97 -8.94 -1.34
N TYR A 103 21.05 -7.61 -1.40
CA TYR A 103 21.81 -6.91 -2.43
C TYR A 103 23.28 -7.31 -2.34
N ARG A 104 23.87 -7.67 -3.49
CA ARG A 104 25.30 -7.89 -3.66
C ARG A 104 25.77 -6.90 -4.71
N ALA A 105 26.65 -5.98 -4.32
CA ALA A 105 27.21 -5.02 -5.25
C ALA A 105 27.89 -5.77 -6.42
N PRO A 106 27.71 -5.32 -7.67
CA PRO A 106 28.51 -5.80 -8.79
C PRO A 106 30.01 -5.63 -8.46
N ARG A 107 30.83 -6.60 -8.88
CA ARG A 107 32.28 -6.44 -8.87
C ARG A 107 32.72 -5.47 -9.95
#